data_AF-A0AAU9Z2X8-F1
#
_entry.id   AF-A0AAU9Z2X8-F1
#
_cell.length_a   1.000
_cell.length_b   1.000
_cell.length_c   1.000
_cell.angle_alpha   90.00
_cell.angle_beta   90.00
_cell.angle_gamma   90.00
#
_symmetry.space_group_name_H-M   'P 1'
#
loop_
_entity.id
_entity.type
_entity.pdbx_description
1 polymer ?
#
loop_
_entity_poly.entity_id
_entity_poly.type
_entity_poly.pdbx_seq_one_letter_code
_entity_poly.pdbx_strand_id
1 'polypeptide(L)'
;MMRAVWEALAALAALACLVGAVRGGPGLSMFAGQAAQPDPCSDENGHPRRCIPDFVNAAFGKDVRVSSTCGRPPARYCVVSERGEERLRSCHLCNSSDPKKAHPPAFLTDLNNPHNLTCWQSENYLQFPHNVTLTLSLGKKFEVTYVSLQFCSPRPESMAIYKSMDYGRTWVPFQFYSTQCRKMYNRPHRAPITKQNEQEAVCTDSHTDMRPLSGGLIAFSTLDGRPSAHDFDNSPVLQDWVTATDIRVAFSRLHTFGDENEDDSELARDSYFYAVSDLQVGGRCKCNGHAARCVRDRDDSLVCDCRHNTAGPECDRCKPFHYDRPWQRATAREANECVEPQLRIPWEMAKMNSLQLGTSWVPCKCHFCTLHLDRRTSFQCETFQASLDGSSCPYSPPLSKESQQGQFRSDLLLKVQLFMKRPCIQMLQVSLVLGAPLSFVKQGKIRWRSCHEKQSSAPKILALSEGQKYLLARPEPGTYV
;
A
#
# COMPACT_ATOMS: atom_id res chain seq x y z
N MET A 1 24.09 -65.76 62.90
CA MET A 1 23.22 -64.56 62.93
C MET A 1 23.92 -63.30 62.42
N MET A 2 25.06 -62.85 62.96
CA MET A 2 25.63 -61.53 62.55
C MET A 2 25.96 -61.35 61.05
N ARG A 3 26.36 -62.40 60.30
CA ARG A 3 26.62 -62.28 58.84
C ARG A 3 25.37 -61.93 58.02
N ALA A 4 24.23 -62.57 58.31
CA ALA A 4 22.97 -62.28 57.61
C ALA A 4 22.44 -60.86 57.91
N VAL A 5 22.69 -60.35 59.12
CA VAL A 5 22.38 -58.96 59.48
C VAL A 5 23.27 -57.99 58.70
N TRP A 6 24.54 -58.32 58.49
CA TRP A 6 25.47 -57.50 57.71
C TRP A 6 25.10 -57.45 56.21
N GLU A 7 24.70 -58.58 55.63
CA GLU A 7 24.21 -58.64 54.24
C GLU A 7 22.88 -57.87 54.07
N ALA A 8 21.96 -57.98 55.02
CA ALA A 8 20.72 -57.20 55.02
C ALA A 8 20.97 -55.68 55.14
N LEU A 9 21.93 -55.27 55.99
CA LEU A 9 22.34 -53.86 56.11
C LEU A 9 23.06 -53.35 54.85
N ALA A 10 23.89 -54.18 54.21
CA ALA A 10 24.52 -53.85 52.94
C ALA A 10 23.48 -53.69 51.80
N ALA A 11 22.47 -54.57 51.75
CA ALA A 11 21.36 -54.46 50.80
C ALA A 11 20.51 -53.20 51.04
N LEU A 12 20.21 -52.86 52.29
CA LEU A 12 19.51 -51.62 52.65
C LEU A 12 20.32 -50.37 52.33
N ALA A 13 21.65 -50.39 52.53
CA ALA A 13 22.54 -49.31 52.14
C ALA A 13 22.60 -49.14 50.62
N ALA A 14 22.67 -50.23 49.85
CA ALA A 14 22.60 -50.19 48.39
C ALA A 14 21.25 -49.64 47.88
N LEU A 15 20.14 -50.02 48.50
CA LEU A 15 18.82 -49.46 48.18
C LEU A 15 18.73 -47.96 48.54
N ALA A 16 19.30 -47.55 49.67
CA ALA A 16 19.37 -46.15 50.08
C ALA A 16 20.24 -45.31 49.13
N CYS A 17 21.33 -45.86 48.59
CA CYS A 17 22.12 -45.19 47.54
C CYS A 17 21.35 -45.08 46.21
N LEU A 18 20.55 -46.08 45.83
CA LEU A 18 19.71 -46.02 44.63
C LEU A 18 18.55 -45.01 44.76
N VAL A 19 18.00 -44.82 45.96
CA VAL A 19 16.99 -43.77 46.23
C VAL A 19 17.63 -42.38 46.44
N GLY A 20 18.84 -42.33 47.00
CA GLY A 20 19.61 -41.10 47.21
C GLY A 20 20.15 -40.48 45.92
N ALA A 21 20.41 -41.27 44.88
CA ALA A 21 20.91 -40.81 43.58
C ALA A 21 19.86 -40.11 42.69
N VAL A 22 18.63 -39.90 43.17
CA VAL A 22 17.53 -39.25 42.41
C VAL A 22 17.31 -37.78 42.84
N ARG A 23 18.10 -37.25 43.78
CA ARG A 23 18.05 -35.83 44.20
C ARG A 23 19.44 -35.19 44.30
N GLY A 24 19.88 -34.55 43.23
CA GLY A 24 21.10 -33.71 43.27
C GLY A 24 21.92 -33.64 41.99
N GLY A 25 21.31 -33.26 40.87
CA GLY A 25 22.03 -32.87 39.65
C GLY A 25 21.34 -31.65 39.02
N PRO A 26 22.07 -30.71 38.37
CA PRO A 26 21.51 -29.48 37.84
C PRO A 26 20.74 -29.72 36.53
N GLY A 27 19.63 -30.45 36.64
CA GLY A 27 18.62 -30.56 35.58
C GLY A 27 17.96 -29.20 35.37
N LEU A 28 18.46 -28.45 34.39
CA LEU A 28 17.93 -27.16 33.96
C LEU A 28 16.40 -27.23 33.83
N SER A 29 15.70 -26.26 34.41
CA SER A 29 14.25 -26.16 34.33
C SER A 29 13.82 -25.99 32.87
N MET A 30 13.37 -27.07 32.25
CA MET A 30 12.75 -27.06 30.91
C MET A 30 11.33 -26.45 30.93
N PHE A 31 10.82 -26.13 32.12
CA PHE A 31 9.83 -25.09 32.32
C PHE A 31 10.52 -23.82 32.81
N ALA A 32 11.39 -23.26 31.96
CA ALA A 32 11.39 -21.81 31.83
C ALA A 32 9.97 -21.46 31.43
N GLY A 33 9.21 -20.85 32.35
CA GLY A 33 7.92 -20.29 31.98
C GLY A 33 8.12 -19.40 30.76
N GLN A 34 7.12 -19.32 29.88
CA GLN A 34 7.06 -18.21 28.94
C GLN A 34 6.99 -16.94 29.79
N ALA A 35 8.15 -16.37 30.11
CA ALA A 35 8.27 -15.04 30.63
C ALA A 35 7.55 -14.18 29.60
N ALA A 36 6.37 -13.68 29.98
CA ALA A 36 5.59 -12.81 29.11
C ALA A 36 6.53 -11.68 28.72
N GLN A 37 6.95 -11.65 27.45
CA GLN A 37 7.91 -10.66 26.97
C GLN A 37 7.32 -9.30 27.34
N PRO A 38 8.03 -8.47 28.14
CA PRO A 38 7.48 -7.21 28.63
C PRO A 38 7.07 -6.37 27.42
N ASP A 39 5.88 -5.76 27.47
CA ASP A 39 5.28 -5.08 26.29
C ASP A 39 6.31 -4.10 25.72
N PRO A 40 6.85 -4.34 24.50
CA PRO A 40 7.91 -3.50 23.96
C PRO A 40 7.42 -2.08 23.63
N CYS A 41 6.11 -1.83 23.66
CA CYS A 41 5.50 -0.51 23.57
C CYS A 41 5.55 0.30 24.88
N SER A 42 6.04 -0.26 25.98
CA SER A 42 6.26 0.46 27.24
C SER A 42 7.71 0.31 27.73
N ASP A 43 8.20 1.32 28.45
CA ASP A 43 9.43 1.24 29.24
C ASP A 43 9.22 0.44 30.55
N GLU A 44 10.28 0.27 31.33
CA GLU A 44 10.23 -0.45 32.62
C GLU A 44 9.39 0.27 33.69
N ASN A 45 9.14 1.56 33.50
CA ASN A 45 8.32 2.41 34.37
C ASN A 45 6.85 2.46 33.92
N GLY A 46 6.50 1.86 32.78
CA GLY A 46 5.16 1.86 32.18
C GLY A 46 4.86 3.06 31.26
N HIS A 47 5.81 3.95 31.01
CA HIS A 47 5.61 5.03 30.04
C HIS A 47 5.60 4.48 28.60
N PRO A 48 4.80 5.06 27.69
CA PRO A 48 4.83 4.72 26.27
C PRO A 48 6.21 4.93 25.64
N ARG A 49 6.65 3.98 24.80
CA ARG A 49 7.83 4.11 23.93
C ARG A 49 7.54 3.55 22.55
N ARG A 50 8.19 4.06 21.50
CA ARG A 50 8.00 3.54 20.15
C ARG A 50 8.26 2.03 20.07
N CYS A 51 7.29 1.31 19.53
CA CYS A 51 7.39 -0.12 19.20
C CYS A 51 7.04 -0.36 17.73
N ILE A 52 7.82 -1.19 17.06
CA ILE A 52 7.66 -1.52 15.64
C ILE A 52 7.57 -3.04 15.48
N PRO A 53 6.79 -3.55 14.50
CA PRO A 53 6.73 -4.98 14.24
C PRO A 53 8.06 -5.54 13.75
N ASP A 54 8.25 -6.84 13.99
CA ASP A 54 9.39 -7.61 13.50
C ASP A 54 9.58 -7.49 11.98
N PHE A 55 10.83 -7.64 11.55
CA PHE A 55 11.18 -7.68 10.14
C PHE A 55 10.90 -9.07 9.56
N VAL A 56 10.18 -9.13 8.44
CA VAL A 56 9.75 -10.37 7.80
C VAL A 56 9.89 -10.31 6.28
N ASN A 57 10.03 -11.47 5.64
CA ASN A 57 9.71 -11.60 4.23
C ASN A 57 8.17 -11.65 4.08
N ALA A 58 7.56 -10.55 3.68
CA ALA A 58 6.11 -10.42 3.54
C ALA A 58 5.53 -11.22 2.34
N ALA A 59 6.40 -11.75 1.48
CA ALA A 59 6.03 -12.64 0.37
C ALA A 59 5.92 -14.12 0.79
N PHE A 60 6.59 -14.54 1.86
CA PHE A 60 6.70 -15.97 2.22
C PHE A 60 5.33 -16.62 2.44
N GLY A 61 5.09 -17.76 1.79
CA GLY A 61 3.84 -18.51 1.85
C GLY A 61 2.62 -17.80 1.24
N LYS A 62 2.81 -16.73 0.45
CA LYS A 62 1.73 -16.03 -0.26
C LYS A 62 1.62 -16.49 -1.71
N ASP A 63 0.39 -16.67 -2.19
CA ASP A 63 0.12 -16.91 -3.61
C ASP A 63 0.46 -15.68 -4.46
N VAL A 64 1.37 -15.85 -5.42
CA VAL A 64 1.72 -14.82 -6.40
C VAL A 64 0.86 -14.99 -7.66
N ARG A 65 0.15 -13.94 -8.08
CA ARG A 65 -0.59 -13.94 -9.35
C ARG A 65 0.37 -13.65 -10.49
N VAL A 66 0.49 -14.59 -11.42
CA VAL A 66 1.38 -14.51 -12.58
C VAL A 66 0.59 -14.45 -13.90
N SER A 67 1.12 -13.77 -14.93
CA SER A 67 0.45 -13.66 -16.23
C SER A 67 0.75 -14.80 -17.22
N SER A 68 1.83 -15.54 -17.01
CA SER A 68 2.24 -16.70 -17.82
C SER A 68 2.83 -17.77 -16.92
N THR A 69 2.73 -19.05 -17.29
CA THR A 69 3.36 -20.19 -16.60
C THR A 69 3.44 -21.37 -17.57
N CYS A 70 4.58 -22.04 -17.68
CA CYS A 70 4.74 -23.14 -18.63
C CYS A 70 3.88 -24.37 -18.27
N GLY A 71 3.63 -25.22 -19.28
CA GLY A 71 3.07 -26.56 -19.08
C GLY A 71 1.56 -26.70 -19.31
N ARG A 72 0.90 -25.72 -19.96
CA ARG A 72 -0.47 -25.80 -20.51
C ARG A 72 -0.57 -25.11 -21.88
N PRO A 73 -0.33 -25.80 -23.02
CA PRO A 73 0.03 -27.21 -23.16
C PRO A 73 1.45 -27.52 -22.65
N PRO A 74 1.81 -28.81 -22.48
CA PRO A 74 3.19 -29.21 -22.20
C PRO A 74 4.14 -28.71 -23.30
N ALA A 75 5.24 -28.06 -22.90
CA ALA A 75 6.17 -27.40 -23.82
C ALA A 75 7.62 -27.78 -23.48
N ARG A 76 8.45 -27.99 -24.51
CA ARG A 76 9.89 -28.22 -24.36
C ARG A 76 10.56 -26.89 -24.04
N TYR A 77 11.56 -26.86 -23.16
CA TYR A 77 12.40 -25.69 -22.90
C TYR A 77 13.87 -26.12 -22.82
N CYS A 78 14.80 -25.23 -23.15
CA CYS A 78 16.22 -25.57 -23.26
C CYS A 78 17.09 -24.64 -22.41
N VAL A 79 17.79 -25.19 -21.42
CA VAL A 79 18.75 -24.45 -20.60
C VAL A 79 20.08 -24.38 -21.33
N VAL A 80 20.60 -23.16 -21.52
CA VAL A 80 21.94 -22.91 -22.05
C VAL A 80 22.94 -22.90 -20.90
N SER A 81 23.98 -23.71 -21.01
CA SER A 81 25.10 -23.75 -20.07
C SER A 81 26.41 -23.56 -20.81
N GLU A 82 27.34 -22.83 -20.21
CA GLU A 82 28.70 -22.64 -20.74
C GLU A 82 29.68 -23.56 -20.01
N ARG A 83 30.50 -24.29 -20.76
CA ARG A 83 31.62 -25.07 -20.23
C ARG A 83 32.87 -24.77 -21.06
N GLY A 84 33.67 -23.81 -20.59
CA GLY A 84 34.75 -23.24 -21.40
C GLY A 84 34.16 -22.38 -22.52
N GLU A 85 34.61 -22.60 -23.76
CA GLU A 85 34.11 -21.89 -24.94
C GLU A 85 32.87 -22.55 -25.57
N GLU A 86 32.52 -23.78 -25.17
CA GLU A 86 31.37 -24.51 -25.70
C GLU A 86 30.06 -24.16 -24.97
N ARG A 87 28.99 -23.91 -25.76
CA ARG A 87 27.62 -23.67 -25.29
C ARG A 87 26.80 -24.97 -25.40
N LEU A 88 26.56 -25.64 -24.28
CA LEU A 88 25.73 -26.84 -24.21
C LEU A 88 24.26 -26.48 -23.94
N ARG A 89 23.37 -26.84 -24.87
CA ARG A 89 21.90 -26.71 -24.72
C ARG A 89 21.31 -28.02 -24.19
N SER A 90 20.76 -28.00 -22.97
CA SER A 90 20.08 -29.15 -22.36
C SER A 90 18.57 -28.92 -22.35
N CYS A 91 17.82 -29.74 -23.07
CA CYS A 91 16.37 -29.56 -23.24
C CYS A 91 15.55 -30.51 -22.35
N HIS A 92 14.50 -29.96 -21.75
CA HIS A 92 13.58 -30.61 -20.83
C HIS A 92 12.13 -30.32 -21.24
N LEU A 93 11.16 -30.98 -20.62
CA LEU A 93 9.73 -30.80 -20.89
C LEU A 93 9.04 -30.24 -19.65
N CYS A 94 8.46 -29.05 -19.74
CA CYS A 94 7.59 -28.51 -18.69
C CYS A 94 6.16 -29.05 -18.89
N ASN A 95 5.60 -29.66 -17.85
CA ASN A 95 4.24 -30.20 -17.85
C ASN A 95 3.57 -29.93 -16.50
N SER A 96 2.51 -29.10 -16.50
CA SER A 96 1.79 -28.75 -15.27
C SER A 96 1.03 -29.92 -14.60
N SER A 97 0.92 -31.06 -15.28
CA SER A 97 0.26 -32.28 -14.76
C SER A 97 1.24 -33.26 -14.10
N ASP A 98 2.56 -33.08 -14.28
CA ASP A 98 3.60 -33.91 -13.67
C ASP A 98 4.31 -33.08 -12.58
N PRO A 99 4.11 -33.36 -11.28
CA PRO A 99 4.71 -32.57 -10.20
C PRO A 99 6.25 -32.48 -10.24
N LYS A 100 6.93 -33.41 -10.92
CA LYS A 100 8.40 -33.38 -11.09
C LYS A 100 8.88 -32.46 -12.22
N LYS A 101 7.96 -31.95 -13.04
CA LYS A 101 8.21 -31.13 -14.25
C LYS A 101 7.27 -29.92 -14.33
N ALA A 102 6.57 -29.62 -13.24
CA ALA A 102 5.70 -28.47 -13.12
C ALA A 102 6.48 -27.33 -12.47
N HIS A 103 6.28 -26.11 -12.98
CA HIS A 103 6.92 -24.89 -12.47
C HIS A 103 5.86 -23.86 -12.00
N PRO A 104 5.00 -24.22 -11.02
CA PRO A 104 3.90 -23.37 -10.57
C PRO A 104 4.40 -22.09 -9.87
N PRO A 105 3.59 -21.01 -9.82
CA PRO A 105 3.96 -19.76 -9.14
C PRO A 105 4.09 -19.88 -7.62
N ALA A 106 3.68 -21.01 -7.02
CA ALA A 106 3.96 -21.31 -5.61
C ALA A 106 5.46 -21.45 -5.32
N PHE A 107 6.27 -21.80 -6.33
CA PHE A 107 7.74 -21.86 -6.27
C PHE A 107 8.43 -20.49 -6.34
N LEU A 108 7.69 -19.40 -6.05
CA LEU A 108 8.24 -18.05 -5.88
C LEU A 108 8.36 -17.67 -4.41
N THR A 109 7.64 -18.36 -3.51
CA THR A 109 7.40 -17.91 -2.13
C THR A 109 7.42 -19.07 -1.12
N ASP A 110 7.85 -20.25 -1.56
CA ASP A 110 8.07 -21.44 -0.73
C ASP A 110 9.40 -21.38 0.04
N LEU A 111 9.80 -22.50 0.65
CA LEU A 111 11.05 -22.58 1.41
C LEU A 111 12.23 -22.80 0.45
N ASN A 112 12.81 -21.68 -0.02
CA ASN A 112 14.01 -21.70 -0.87
C ASN A 112 15.17 -22.45 -0.19
N ASN A 113 15.60 -23.56 -0.79
CA ASN A 113 16.75 -24.35 -0.35
C ASN A 113 17.83 -24.34 -1.45
N PRO A 114 19.02 -23.76 -1.20
CA PRO A 114 20.10 -23.69 -2.20
C PRO A 114 20.54 -25.03 -2.80
N HIS A 115 20.31 -26.15 -2.10
CA HIS A 115 20.66 -27.50 -2.58
C HIS A 115 19.55 -28.16 -3.41
N ASN A 116 18.32 -27.66 -3.35
CA ASN A 116 17.16 -28.19 -4.07
C ASN A 116 16.25 -27.03 -4.47
N LEU A 117 16.69 -26.27 -5.48
CA LEU A 117 15.99 -25.09 -5.97
C LEU A 117 14.68 -25.49 -6.67
N THR A 118 13.57 -25.04 -6.09
CA THR A 118 12.29 -24.88 -6.78
C THR A 118 12.36 -23.62 -7.66
N CYS A 119 11.70 -23.62 -8.82
CA CYS A 119 11.66 -22.49 -9.73
C CYS A 119 10.29 -22.39 -10.40
N TRP A 120 9.64 -21.23 -10.35
CA TRP A 120 8.59 -20.88 -11.30
C TRP A 120 9.20 -20.54 -12.66
N GLN A 121 8.47 -20.81 -13.75
CA GLN A 121 8.92 -20.57 -15.12
C GLN A 121 7.77 -20.09 -16.02
N SER A 122 8.02 -19.05 -16.81
CA SER A 122 7.10 -18.54 -17.84
C SER A 122 7.00 -19.48 -19.05
N GLU A 123 6.04 -19.23 -19.93
CA GLU A 123 6.08 -19.79 -21.29
C GLU A 123 7.31 -19.28 -22.06
N ASN A 124 7.70 -20.02 -23.10
CA ASN A 124 8.86 -19.70 -23.94
C ASN A 124 8.56 -18.52 -24.88
N TYR A 125 9.63 -17.85 -25.32
CA TYR A 125 9.63 -16.83 -26.36
C TYR A 125 8.66 -15.66 -26.13
N LEU A 126 8.45 -15.29 -24.87
CA LEU A 126 7.73 -14.06 -24.50
C LEU A 126 8.68 -12.85 -24.58
N GLN A 127 8.91 -12.40 -25.80
CA GLN A 127 9.76 -11.24 -26.11
C GLN A 127 8.93 -9.96 -26.30
N PHE A 128 9.57 -8.81 -26.13
CA PHE A 128 9.00 -7.47 -26.34
C PHE A 128 8.19 -7.38 -27.66
N PRO A 129 6.96 -6.83 -27.66
CA PRO A 129 6.35 -5.99 -26.64
C PRO A 129 5.57 -6.74 -25.54
N HIS A 130 5.54 -8.07 -25.56
CA HIS A 130 4.86 -8.83 -24.50
C HIS A 130 5.67 -8.76 -23.20
N ASN A 131 4.96 -8.64 -22.07
CA ASN A 131 5.57 -8.64 -20.75
C ASN A 131 5.01 -9.74 -19.85
N VAL A 132 5.85 -10.26 -18.96
CA VAL A 132 5.43 -11.22 -17.94
C VAL A 132 5.38 -10.52 -16.61
N THR A 133 4.26 -10.62 -15.90
CA THR A 133 4.04 -9.93 -14.63
C THR A 133 3.86 -10.92 -13.49
N LEU A 134 4.51 -10.62 -12.37
CA LEU A 134 4.34 -11.25 -11.06
C LEU A 134 3.67 -10.21 -10.16
N THR A 135 2.49 -10.49 -9.60
CA THR A 135 1.76 -9.58 -8.70
C THR A 135 1.52 -10.26 -7.36
N LEU A 136 2.08 -9.69 -6.30
CA LEU A 136 1.97 -10.14 -4.92
C LEU A 136 1.13 -9.15 -4.11
N SER A 137 0.06 -9.63 -3.49
CA SER A 137 -0.80 -8.85 -2.58
C SER A 137 -0.47 -9.16 -1.13
N LEU A 138 0.02 -8.17 -0.38
CA LEU A 138 0.42 -8.35 1.02
C LEU A 138 -0.80 -8.43 1.94
N GLY A 139 -1.88 -7.73 1.57
CA GLY A 139 -3.16 -7.68 2.31
C GLY A 139 -3.22 -6.61 3.41
N LYS A 140 -2.14 -5.87 3.62
CA LYS A 140 -2.01 -4.72 4.52
C LYS A 140 -0.88 -3.81 4.00
N LYS A 141 -0.82 -2.55 4.44
CA LYS A 141 0.36 -1.69 4.22
C LYS A 141 1.59 -2.19 4.98
N PHE A 142 2.68 -2.40 4.26
CA PHE A 142 4.02 -2.67 4.78
C PHE A 142 4.94 -1.48 4.51
N GLU A 143 5.94 -1.30 5.38
CA GLU A 143 7.12 -0.47 5.11
C GLU A 143 8.19 -1.40 4.54
N VAL A 144 8.32 -1.39 3.21
CA VAL A 144 9.21 -2.27 2.44
C VAL A 144 10.62 -1.70 2.46
N THR A 145 11.58 -2.53 2.89
CA THR A 145 13.01 -2.20 2.89
C THR A 145 13.68 -2.69 1.62
N TYR A 146 13.31 -3.89 1.14
CA TYR A 146 13.81 -4.40 -0.13
C TYR A 146 12.79 -5.29 -0.87
N VAL A 147 12.99 -5.41 -2.18
CA VAL A 147 12.41 -6.46 -3.02
C VAL A 147 13.56 -7.19 -3.71
N SER A 148 13.66 -8.51 -3.56
CA SER A 148 14.69 -9.30 -4.22
C SER A 148 14.10 -10.46 -5.01
N LEU A 149 14.77 -10.80 -6.12
CA LEU A 149 14.44 -11.92 -7.00
C LEU A 149 15.70 -12.72 -7.30
N GLN A 150 15.65 -14.03 -7.05
CA GLN A 150 16.69 -14.98 -7.44
C GLN A 150 16.24 -15.72 -8.71
N PHE A 151 17.03 -15.66 -9.77
CA PHE A 151 16.69 -16.21 -11.08
C PHE A 151 17.32 -17.59 -11.31
N CYS A 152 16.53 -18.51 -11.88
CA CYS A 152 17.02 -19.79 -12.41
C CYS A 152 17.42 -19.69 -13.89
N SER A 153 16.82 -18.73 -14.61
CA SER A 153 17.24 -18.28 -15.94
C SER A 153 18.33 -17.20 -15.84
N PRO A 154 18.90 -16.73 -16.96
CA PRO A 154 19.56 -15.43 -17.00
C PRO A 154 18.58 -14.33 -16.54
N ARG A 155 19.14 -13.23 -16.03
CA ARG A 155 18.35 -12.05 -15.64
C ARG A 155 17.67 -11.39 -16.85
N PRO A 156 16.56 -10.66 -16.67
CA PRO A 156 15.96 -9.86 -17.74
C PRO A 156 16.89 -8.72 -18.17
N GLU A 157 16.92 -8.42 -19.48
CA GLU A 157 17.60 -7.22 -19.99
C GLU A 157 16.87 -5.96 -19.54
N SER A 158 15.53 -5.99 -19.59
CA SER A 158 14.67 -4.91 -19.10
C SER A 158 13.57 -5.47 -18.20
N MET A 159 13.45 -4.90 -17.00
CA MET A 159 12.36 -5.16 -16.05
C MET A 159 12.00 -3.92 -15.25
N ALA A 160 10.81 -3.93 -14.65
CA ALA A 160 10.29 -2.85 -13.83
C ALA A 160 9.63 -3.42 -12.57
N ILE A 161 9.85 -2.76 -11.43
CA ILE A 161 9.15 -3.02 -10.17
C ILE A 161 8.19 -1.86 -9.95
N TYR A 162 6.94 -2.19 -9.65
CA TYR A 162 5.86 -1.29 -9.30
C TYR A 162 5.34 -1.62 -7.90
N LYS A 163 4.78 -0.64 -7.22
CA LYS A 163 4.03 -0.83 -5.98
C LYS A 163 2.61 -0.26 -6.11
N SER A 164 1.71 -0.78 -5.30
CA SER A 164 0.42 -0.14 -5.00
C SER A 164 0.42 0.32 -3.54
N MET A 165 -0.38 1.33 -3.23
CA MET A 165 -0.64 1.81 -1.86
C MET A 165 -2.13 1.75 -1.48
N ASP A 166 -2.97 1.24 -2.40
CA ASP A 166 -4.43 1.29 -2.37
C ASP A 166 -5.08 -0.07 -2.70
N TYR A 167 -4.39 -1.17 -2.38
CA TYR A 167 -4.83 -2.55 -2.57
C TYR A 167 -5.01 -2.94 -4.05
N GLY A 168 -4.01 -2.59 -4.86
CA GLY A 168 -3.86 -3.00 -6.25
C GLY A 168 -4.67 -2.19 -7.28
N ARG A 169 -5.31 -1.09 -6.87
CA ARG A 169 -6.15 -0.25 -7.77
C ARG A 169 -5.30 0.65 -8.64
N THR A 170 -4.32 1.34 -8.04
CA THR A 170 -3.31 2.13 -8.75
C THR A 170 -1.93 1.53 -8.56
N TRP A 171 -1.06 1.80 -9.54
CA TRP A 171 0.29 1.25 -9.62
C TRP A 171 1.27 2.37 -9.93
N VAL A 172 2.22 2.60 -9.03
CA VAL A 172 3.29 3.59 -9.19
C VAL A 172 4.63 2.87 -9.39
N PRO A 173 5.53 3.40 -10.22
CA PRO A 173 6.84 2.79 -10.43
C PRO A 173 7.67 2.88 -9.15
N PHE A 174 8.42 1.81 -8.87
CA PHE A 174 9.27 1.68 -7.69
C PHE A 174 10.75 1.68 -8.10
N GLN A 175 11.10 0.88 -9.12
CA GLN A 175 12.45 0.76 -9.66
C GLN A 175 12.41 0.28 -11.13
N PHE A 176 13.33 0.76 -11.96
CA PHE A 176 13.54 0.25 -13.31
C PHE A 176 14.93 -0.35 -13.48
N TYR A 177 15.01 -1.44 -14.24
CA TYR A 177 16.27 -2.02 -14.71
C TYR A 177 16.23 -2.14 -16.24
N SER A 178 17.21 -1.57 -16.95
CA SER A 178 17.33 -1.65 -18.41
C SER A 178 18.70 -1.17 -18.89
N THR A 179 19.28 -1.81 -19.91
CA THR A 179 20.47 -1.24 -20.61
C THR A 179 20.08 0.01 -21.42
N GLN A 180 18.81 0.14 -21.82
CA GLN A 180 18.30 1.19 -22.70
C GLN A 180 17.14 1.97 -22.04
N CYS A 181 17.33 2.39 -20.78
CA CYS A 181 16.38 3.17 -19.96
C CYS A 181 15.56 4.23 -20.72
N ARG A 182 16.22 5.01 -21.60
CA ARG A 182 15.57 6.10 -22.35
C ARG A 182 14.66 5.62 -23.47
N LYS A 183 14.97 4.48 -24.10
CA LYS A 183 14.13 3.90 -25.17
C LYS A 183 13.02 3.02 -24.60
N MET A 184 13.32 2.23 -23.56
CA MET A 184 12.39 1.26 -22.97
C MET A 184 11.35 1.93 -22.03
N TYR A 185 11.81 2.82 -21.14
CA TYR A 185 10.95 3.41 -20.09
C TYR A 185 10.86 4.93 -20.14
N ASN A 186 11.44 5.57 -21.18
CA ASN A 186 11.57 7.04 -21.30
C ASN A 186 12.23 7.71 -20.08
N ARG A 187 13.05 6.97 -19.32
CA ARG A 187 13.74 7.48 -18.13
C ARG A 187 15.21 7.82 -18.43
N PRO A 188 15.77 8.86 -17.79
CA PRO A 188 17.22 9.04 -17.76
C PRO A 188 17.90 7.81 -17.13
N HIS A 189 19.09 7.50 -17.63
CA HIS A 189 19.95 6.45 -17.10
C HIS A 189 20.69 6.97 -15.86
N ARG A 190 20.65 6.21 -14.76
CA ARG A 190 21.28 6.52 -13.46
C ARG A 190 21.09 7.99 -13.00
N ALA A 191 19.87 8.51 -13.09
CA ALA A 191 19.58 9.87 -12.63
C ALA A 191 19.86 10.06 -11.13
N PRO A 192 20.47 11.18 -10.72
CA PRO A 192 20.73 11.48 -9.32
C PRO A 192 19.41 11.77 -8.57
N ILE A 193 19.30 11.25 -7.36
CA ILE A 193 18.19 11.54 -6.44
C ILE A 193 18.60 12.72 -5.56
N THR A 194 17.84 13.81 -5.62
CA THR A 194 17.98 14.98 -4.75
C THR A 194 16.84 15.01 -3.73
N LYS A 195 16.93 15.91 -2.73
CA LYS A 195 15.86 16.09 -1.73
C LYS A 195 14.50 16.47 -2.33
N GLN A 196 14.46 16.96 -3.57
CA GLN A 196 13.24 17.37 -4.27
C GLN A 196 12.52 16.22 -4.98
N ASN A 197 13.23 15.13 -5.34
CA ASN A 197 12.65 13.99 -6.06
C ASN A 197 12.90 12.65 -5.34
N GLU A 198 12.92 12.64 -4.01
CA GLU A 198 13.09 11.42 -3.18
C GLU A 198 11.98 10.36 -3.34
N GLN A 199 10.92 10.63 -4.12
CA GLN A 199 9.91 9.64 -4.52
C GLN A 199 9.99 9.24 -6.00
N GLU A 200 11.05 9.64 -6.72
CA GLU A 200 11.25 9.21 -8.10
C GLU A 200 11.85 7.80 -8.18
N ALA A 201 11.31 7.00 -9.10
CA ALA A 201 11.84 5.70 -9.48
C ALA A 201 12.94 5.88 -10.54
N VAL A 202 14.17 5.51 -10.17
CA VAL A 202 15.34 5.59 -11.06
C VAL A 202 15.44 4.38 -11.98
N CYS A 203 16.23 4.51 -13.06
CA CYS A 203 16.54 3.42 -13.98
C CYS A 203 18.05 3.15 -14.02
N THR A 204 18.44 1.88 -13.89
CA THR A 204 19.85 1.44 -13.83
C THR A 204 20.08 0.13 -14.59
N ASP A 205 21.30 -0.08 -15.03
CA ASP A 205 21.86 -1.24 -15.72
C ASP A 205 22.67 -2.15 -14.79
N SER A 206 22.92 -1.75 -13.52
CA SER A 206 23.86 -2.45 -12.62
C SER A 206 23.55 -3.93 -12.32
N HIS A 207 22.37 -4.43 -12.71
CA HIS A 207 21.98 -5.84 -12.60
C HIS A 207 21.38 -6.41 -13.90
N THR A 208 21.57 -5.73 -15.03
CA THR A 208 21.13 -6.18 -16.37
C THR A 208 22.25 -6.84 -17.15
N ASP A 209 23.22 -7.45 -16.48
CA ASP A 209 24.21 -8.31 -17.12
C ASP A 209 23.67 -9.74 -17.18
N MET A 210 23.82 -10.37 -18.35
CA MET A 210 23.35 -11.72 -18.63
C MET A 210 24.04 -12.79 -17.76
N ARG A 211 25.28 -12.52 -17.32
CA ARG A 211 26.01 -13.38 -16.37
C ARG A 211 25.60 -13.05 -14.93
N PRO A 212 25.41 -14.03 -14.03
CA PRO A 212 25.46 -15.48 -14.30
C PRO A 212 24.18 -15.98 -14.99
N LEU A 213 24.31 -17.05 -15.79
CA LEU A 213 23.20 -17.66 -16.54
C LEU A 213 22.15 -18.37 -15.67
N SER A 214 22.47 -18.60 -14.39
CA SER A 214 21.59 -19.16 -13.36
C SER A 214 22.11 -18.68 -11.99
N GLY A 215 21.22 -18.57 -11.00
CA GLY A 215 21.53 -18.01 -9.68
C GLY A 215 21.71 -16.48 -9.68
N GLY A 216 21.28 -15.79 -10.74
CA GLY A 216 21.36 -14.33 -10.83
C GLY A 216 20.48 -13.68 -9.78
N LEU A 217 21.04 -12.78 -8.96
CA LEU A 217 20.28 -12.01 -7.97
C LEU A 217 20.01 -10.59 -8.51
N ILE A 218 18.79 -10.11 -8.28
CA ILE A 218 18.42 -8.69 -8.37
C ILE A 218 17.87 -8.31 -7.00
N ALA A 219 18.48 -7.31 -6.35
CA ALA A 219 18.01 -6.76 -5.08
C ALA A 219 17.77 -5.26 -5.25
N PHE A 220 16.54 -4.83 -5.02
CA PHE A 220 16.15 -3.43 -4.96
C PHE A 220 16.00 -3.02 -3.49
N SER A 221 16.84 -2.10 -3.03
CA SER A 221 16.71 -1.45 -1.72
C SER A 221 15.96 -0.13 -1.88
N THR A 222 14.91 0.08 -1.08
CA THR A 222 13.98 1.21 -1.28
C THR A 222 14.60 2.56 -0.92
N LEU A 223 15.49 2.57 0.07
CA LEU A 223 16.16 3.77 0.60
C LEU A 223 17.53 4.04 -0.04
N ASP A 224 18.02 3.16 -0.92
CA ASP A 224 19.33 3.32 -1.55
C ASP A 224 19.41 4.59 -2.43
N GLY A 225 20.55 5.28 -2.35
CA GLY A 225 20.78 6.57 -3.01
C GLY A 225 19.92 7.75 -2.53
N ARG A 226 19.05 7.60 -1.52
CA ARG A 226 18.11 8.68 -1.10
C ARG A 226 18.70 9.55 0.02
N PRO A 227 18.88 10.88 -0.18
CA PRO A 227 19.59 11.73 0.78
C PRO A 227 19.05 11.67 2.21
N SER A 228 17.73 11.68 2.41
CA SER A 228 17.11 11.70 3.74
C SER A 228 16.99 10.31 4.40
N ALA A 229 17.58 9.25 3.83
CA ALA A 229 17.48 7.88 4.37
C ALA A 229 18.03 7.74 5.81
N HIS A 230 19.04 8.55 6.17
CA HIS A 230 19.60 8.60 7.52
C HIS A 230 18.66 9.24 8.56
N ASP A 231 17.66 10.00 8.12
CA ASP A 231 16.66 10.67 8.95
C ASP A 231 15.23 10.20 8.60
N PHE A 232 15.11 8.90 8.30
CA PHE A 232 13.85 8.28 7.88
C PHE A 232 12.71 8.50 8.88
N ASP A 233 12.99 8.50 10.18
CA ASP A 233 11.99 8.70 11.24
C ASP A 233 11.29 10.08 11.17
N ASN A 234 11.96 11.09 10.60
CA ASN A 234 11.44 12.45 10.45
C ASN A 234 11.08 12.80 8.99
N SER A 235 11.39 11.94 8.01
CA SER A 235 11.05 12.16 6.59
C SER A 235 9.71 11.50 6.20
N PRO A 236 8.57 12.23 6.18
CA PRO A 236 7.29 11.67 5.74
C PRO A 236 7.34 11.26 4.27
N VAL A 237 8.16 11.94 3.46
CA VAL A 237 8.38 11.66 2.02
C VAL A 237 8.91 10.24 1.83
N LEU A 238 9.90 9.82 2.63
CA LEU A 238 10.47 8.48 2.56
C LEU A 238 9.58 7.43 3.25
N GLN A 239 8.88 7.79 4.32
CA GLN A 239 7.90 6.90 4.96
C GLN A 239 6.76 6.51 4.01
N ASP A 240 6.30 7.43 3.16
CA ASP A 240 5.35 7.14 2.10
C ASP A 240 6.00 6.38 0.93
N TRP A 241 7.24 6.73 0.55
CA TRP A 241 8.00 6.01 -0.47
C TRP A 241 8.18 4.52 -0.17
N VAL A 242 8.48 4.13 1.07
CA VAL A 242 8.60 2.71 1.45
C VAL A 242 7.25 2.02 1.66
N THR A 243 6.14 2.75 1.70
CA THR A 243 4.82 2.17 1.94
C THR A 243 4.29 1.45 0.70
N ALA A 244 3.88 0.19 0.85
CA ALA A 244 3.20 -0.58 -0.20
C ALA A 244 2.14 -1.54 0.38
N THR A 245 1.05 -1.77 -0.34
CA THR A 245 0.06 -2.84 -0.10
C THR A 245 0.28 -4.06 -0.98
N ASP A 246 0.83 -3.82 -2.18
CA ASP A 246 1.06 -4.83 -3.21
C ASP A 246 2.33 -4.48 -3.99
N ILE A 247 3.03 -5.51 -4.47
CA ILE A 247 4.22 -5.39 -5.31
C ILE A 247 3.93 -6.08 -6.64
N ARG A 248 4.32 -5.44 -7.75
CA ARG A 248 4.27 -6.04 -9.09
C ARG A 248 5.63 -5.93 -9.74
N VAL A 249 6.15 -7.06 -10.20
CA VAL A 249 7.34 -7.13 -11.04
C VAL A 249 6.89 -7.38 -12.47
N ALA A 250 7.43 -6.65 -13.44
CA ALA A 250 7.16 -6.81 -14.86
C ALA A 250 8.48 -7.03 -15.60
N PHE A 251 8.61 -8.18 -16.27
CA PHE A 251 9.72 -8.49 -17.16
C PHE A 251 9.32 -8.10 -18.59
N SER A 252 10.14 -7.26 -19.25
CA SER A 252 9.78 -6.59 -20.51
C SER A 252 10.62 -7.04 -21.71
N ARG A 253 11.86 -7.51 -21.47
CA ARG A 253 12.77 -8.00 -22.52
C ARG A 253 13.79 -9.00 -21.97
N LEU A 254 14.06 -10.04 -22.75
CA LEU A 254 15.12 -11.03 -22.48
C LEU A 254 16.45 -10.60 -23.11
N HIS A 255 17.56 -11.07 -22.55
CA HIS A 255 18.85 -11.04 -23.24
C HIS A 255 18.84 -12.01 -24.42
N THR A 256 19.48 -11.59 -25.51
CA THR A 256 19.80 -12.42 -26.67
C THR A 256 21.30 -12.74 -26.67
N PHE A 257 21.68 -13.93 -27.13
CA PHE A 257 23.07 -14.43 -27.08
C PHE A 257 23.97 -13.94 -28.24
N GLY A 258 23.46 -13.06 -29.12
CA GLY A 258 24.04 -12.73 -30.42
C GLY A 258 23.56 -13.62 -31.57
N ASP A 259 22.92 -14.74 -31.23
CA ASP A 259 22.35 -15.77 -32.12
C ASP A 259 21.14 -15.27 -32.96
N GLU A 260 20.91 -13.95 -33.06
CA GLU A 260 19.78 -13.34 -33.79
C GLU A 260 19.90 -13.49 -35.32
N ASN A 261 21.10 -13.82 -35.81
CA ASN A 261 21.44 -13.92 -37.24
C ASN A 261 21.49 -15.36 -37.77
N GLU A 262 21.28 -16.37 -36.92
CA GLU A 262 21.24 -17.78 -37.32
C GLU A 262 19.82 -18.33 -37.17
N ASP A 263 19.12 -18.39 -38.31
CA ASP A 263 17.84 -19.06 -38.60
C ASP A 263 17.06 -19.61 -37.41
N ASP A 264 16.00 -18.89 -37.02
CA ASP A 264 14.65 -19.27 -36.53
C ASP A 264 14.42 -20.66 -35.89
N SER A 265 15.46 -21.22 -35.27
CA SER A 265 15.47 -22.58 -34.79
C SER A 265 14.58 -22.65 -33.56
N GLU A 266 13.59 -23.53 -33.60
CA GLU A 266 12.66 -23.79 -32.49
C GLU A 266 13.43 -23.99 -31.16
N LEU A 267 14.57 -24.66 -31.22
CA LEU A 267 15.52 -24.89 -30.12
C LEU A 267 16.16 -23.62 -29.53
N ALA A 268 16.37 -22.58 -30.33
CA ALA A 268 16.82 -21.28 -29.83
C ALA A 268 15.67 -20.54 -29.14
N ARG A 269 14.46 -20.58 -29.73
CA ARG A 269 13.25 -19.98 -29.16
C ARG A 269 12.84 -20.63 -27.84
N ASP A 270 13.02 -21.95 -27.73
CA ASP A 270 12.84 -22.75 -26.52
C ASP A 270 13.83 -22.42 -25.38
N SER A 271 14.90 -21.66 -25.66
CA SER A 271 15.88 -21.24 -24.65
C SER A 271 15.64 -19.86 -24.05
N TYR A 272 14.64 -19.13 -24.55
CA TYR A 272 14.30 -17.78 -24.10
C TYR A 272 13.04 -17.79 -23.24
N PHE A 273 13.20 -17.82 -21.92
CA PHE A 273 12.11 -17.79 -20.92
C PHE A 273 12.58 -17.09 -19.64
N TYR A 274 11.62 -16.70 -18.79
CA TYR A 274 11.90 -16.20 -17.44
C TYR A 274 11.72 -17.34 -16.43
N ALA A 275 12.70 -17.55 -15.54
CA ALA A 275 12.54 -18.47 -14.41
C ALA A 275 13.13 -17.89 -13.12
N VAL A 276 12.40 -18.01 -12.02
CA VAL A 276 12.69 -17.39 -10.70
C VAL A 276 12.49 -18.44 -9.62
N SER A 277 13.47 -18.59 -8.72
CA SER A 277 13.41 -19.51 -7.56
C SER A 277 12.87 -18.88 -6.29
N ASP A 278 13.01 -17.57 -6.13
CA ASP A 278 12.62 -16.90 -4.89
C ASP A 278 12.30 -15.42 -5.16
N LEU A 279 11.17 -14.97 -4.63
CA LEU A 279 10.69 -13.60 -4.60
C LEU A 279 10.51 -13.21 -3.13
N GLN A 280 11.38 -12.32 -2.65
CA GLN A 280 11.28 -11.80 -1.29
C GLN A 280 10.88 -10.33 -1.29
N VAL A 281 9.98 -9.98 -0.36
CA VAL A 281 9.63 -8.58 -0.06
C VAL A 281 9.94 -8.36 1.42
N GLY A 282 11.18 -7.96 1.69
CA GLY A 282 11.67 -7.71 3.03
C GLY A 282 11.15 -6.38 3.57
N GLY A 283 10.46 -6.42 4.70
CA GLY A 283 9.92 -5.22 5.33
C GLY A 283 9.28 -5.51 6.68
N ARG A 284 8.51 -4.55 7.19
CA ARG A 284 7.71 -4.71 8.41
C ARG A 284 6.30 -4.16 8.23
N CYS A 285 5.37 -4.66 9.03
CA CYS A 285 4.00 -4.16 9.05
C CYS A 285 3.97 -2.64 9.36
N LYS A 286 3.25 -1.84 8.56
CA LYS A 286 3.11 -0.40 8.85
C LYS A 286 2.14 -0.19 10.01
N CYS A 287 2.68 0.17 11.18
CA CYS A 287 1.93 0.47 12.40
C CYS A 287 2.31 1.83 13.03
N ASN A 288 3.00 2.69 12.26
CA ASN A 288 3.44 4.03 12.67
C ASN A 288 4.20 4.11 14.02
N GLY A 289 4.79 3.00 14.48
CA GLY A 289 5.50 2.94 15.77
C GLY A 289 4.62 2.79 17.02
N HIS A 290 3.32 2.48 16.85
CA HIS A 290 2.36 2.25 17.94
C HIS A 290 1.86 0.79 18.04
N ALA A 291 2.55 -0.17 17.42
CA ALA A 291 2.28 -1.59 17.65
C ALA A 291 3.53 -2.44 17.42
N ALA A 292 3.75 -3.41 18.30
CA ALA A 292 4.87 -4.34 18.24
C ALA A 292 4.64 -5.55 17.34
N ARG A 293 3.42 -5.75 16.84
CA ARG A 293 3.05 -6.90 16.01
C ARG A 293 1.81 -6.63 15.18
N CYS A 294 1.66 -7.40 14.11
CA CYS A 294 0.41 -7.55 13.39
C CYS A 294 -0.29 -8.85 13.82
N VAL A 295 -1.62 -8.82 13.83
CA VAL A 295 -2.50 -9.96 14.11
C VAL A 295 -3.56 -10.05 13.01
N ARG A 296 -4.17 -11.22 12.82
CA ARG A 296 -5.36 -11.33 11.97
C ARG A 296 -6.61 -10.99 12.79
N ASP A 297 -7.47 -10.15 12.24
CA ASP A 297 -8.79 -9.86 12.81
C ASP A 297 -9.80 -10.97 12.46
N ARG A 298 -11.05 -10.84 12.90
CA ARG A 298 -12.17 -11.77 12.67
C ARG A 298 -12.42 -12.06 11.18
N ASP A 299 -12.14 -11.09 10.31
CA ASP A 299 -12.29 -11.21 8.85
C ASP A 299 -11.01 -11.73 8.15
N ASP A 300 -10.15 -12.45 8.89
CA ASP A 300 -8.81 -12.95 8.49
C ASP A 300 -7.82 -11.88 7.96
N SER A 301 -8.21 -10.60 8.05
CA SER A 301 -7.44 -9.46 7.56
C SER A 301 -6.32 -9.10 8.54
N LEU A 302 -5.11 -8.89 8.01
CA LEU A 302 -3.94 -8.54 8.82
C LEU A 302 -4.04 -7.06 9.27
N VAL A 303 -4.01 -6.83 10.58
CA VAL A 303 -4.10 -5.49 11.22
C VAL A 303 -3.06 -5.33 12.33
N CYS A 304 -2.76 -4.10 12.73
CA CYS A 304 -1.85 -3.83 13.86
C CYS A 304 -2.53 -4.05 15.22
N ASP A 305 -1.81 -4.62 16.20
CA ASP A 305 -2.23 -4.68 17.61
C ASP A 305 -1.97 -3.31 18.30
N CYS A 306 -2.81 -2.31 18.00
CA CYS A 306 -2.54 -0.91 18.32
C CYS A 306 -2.53 -0.57 19.83
N ARG A 307 -1.38 -0.03 20.26
CA ARG A 307 -1.07 0.53 21.58
C ARG A 307 -1.10 2.06 21.54
N HIS A 308 -0.57 2.73 22.56
CA HIS A 308 -0.48 4.20 22.63
C HIS A 308 -1.83 4.92 22.42
N ASN A 309 -2.93 4.27 22.81
CA ASN A 309 -4.31 4.68 22.56
C ASN A 309 -4.65 5.02 21.10
N THR A 310 -3.95 4.39 20.15
CA THR A 310 -4.21 4.51 18.71
C THR A 310 -5.17 3.43 18.19
N ALA A 311 -5.77 3.68 17.04
CA ALA A 311 -6.73 2.83 16.35
C ALA A 311 -6.57 2.96 14.83
N GLY A 312 -7.31 2.15 14.08
CA GLY A 312 -7.18 2.03 12.63
C GLY A 312 -6.19 0.93 12.23
N PRO A 313 -6.24 0.47 10.96
CA PRO A 313 -5.45 -0.69 10.52
C PRO A 313 -3.94 -0.44 10.60
N GLU A 314 -3.50 0.82 10.46
CA GLU A 314 -2.11 1.26 10.54
C GLU A 314 -1.76 1.96 11.87
N CYS A 315 -2.66 1.93 12.87
CA CYS A 315 -2.56 2.79 14.06
C CYS A 315 -2.47 4.28 13.72
N ASP A 316 -3.22 4.68 12.68
CA ASP A 316 -3.19 5.96 11.95
C ASP A 316 -4.11 7.05 12.52
N ARG A 317 -4.82 6.76 13.62
CA ARG A 317 -5.71 7.69 14.31
C ARG A 317 -5.79 7.40 15.80
N CYS A 318 -6.26 8.35 16.60
CA CYS A 318 -6.54 8.12 18.02
C CYS A 318 -7.83 7.30 18.24
N LYS A 319 -7.84 6.49 19.31
CA LYS A 319 -9.06 5.86 19.84
C LYS A 319 -10.09 6.95 20.21
N PRO A 320 -11.39 6.63 20.20
CA PRO A 320 -12.42 7.47 20.82
C PRO A 320 -11.99 7.91 22.23
N PHE A 321 -12.36 9.14 22.59
CA PHE A 321 -12.01 9.79 23.86
C PHE A 321 -10.51 10.08 24.09
N HIS A 322 -9.62 9.85 23.12
CA HIS A 322 -8.19 10.16 23.26
C HIS A 322 -7.75 11.28 22.29
N TYR A 323 -8.44 12.42 22.36
CA TYR A 323 -8.31 13.53 21.40
C TYR A 323 -7.74 14.82 22.01
N ASP A 324 -7.05 14.76 23.14
CA ASP A 324 -6.48 15.96 23.80
C ASP A 324 -5.40 16.65 22.95
N ARG A 325 -4.65 15.86 22.17
CA ARG A 325 -3.68 16.33 21.16
C ARG A 325 -3.89 15.64 19.80
N PRO A 326 -3.45 16.24 18.68
CA PRO A 326 -3.47 15.58 17.37
C PRO A 326 -2.68 14.27 17.36
N TRP A 327 -3.12 13.30 16.56
CA TRP A 327 -2.36 12.09 16.30
C TRP A 327 -1.03 12.41 15.58
N GLN A 328 0.04 11.73 15.97
CA GLN A 328 1.35 11.78 15.30
C GLN A 328 2.01 10.39 15.35
N ARG A 329 2.82 10.09 14.33
CA ARG A 329 3.68 8.89 14.30
C ARG A 329 4.68 8.91 15.46
N ALA A 330 4.93 7.75 16.08
CA ALA A 330 5.98 7.62 17.09
C ALA A 330 7.39 7.69 16.47
N THR A 331 8.26 8.50 17.07
CA THR A 331 9.67 8.66 16.68
C THR A 331 10.58 7.84 17.60
N ALA A 332 11.89 7.81 17.34
CA ALA A 332 12.86 7.19 18.26
C ALA A 332 12.94 7.87 19.64
N ARG A 333 12.46 9.13 19.77
CA ARG A 333 12.53 9.93 21.00
C ARG A 333 11.18 10.01 21.73
N GLU A 334 10.10 10.14 20.99
CA GLU A 334 8.76 10.42 21.51
C GLU A 334 7.75 9.39 20.99
N ALA A 335 7.01 8.76 21.90
CA ALA A 335 6.03 7.71 21.57
C ALA A 335 4.74 8.24 20.92
N ASN A 336 4.47 9.55 21.09
CA ASN A 336 3.34 10.26 20.51
C ASN A 336 1.99 9.57 20.74
N GLU A 337 1.76 9.09 21.96
CA GLU A 337 0.50 8.47 22.36
C GLU A 337 -0.67 9.44 22.33
N CYS A 338 -1.86 8.89 22.05
CA CYS A 338 -3.10 9.63 22.16
C CYS A 338 -3.52 9.76 23.62
N VAL A 339 -3.86 10.98 24.04
CA VAL A 339 -4.10 11.34 25.44
C VAL A 339 -5.59 11.62 25.66
N GLU A 340 -6.13 11.13 26.77
CA GLU A 340 -7.50 11.42 27.21
C GLU A 340 -7.60 12.87 27.70
N PRO A 341 -8.60 13.67 27.24
CA PRO A 341 -8.72 15.04 27.68
C PRO A 341 -9.14 15.09 29.16
N GLN A 342 -8.45 15.91 29.95
CA GLN A 342 -8.62 15.99 31.43
C GLN A 342 -9.99 16.55 31.89
N LEU A 343 -10.94 16.72 30.98
CA LEU A 343 -12.25 17.29 31.21
C LEU A 343 -13.22 16.23 31.73
N ARG A 344 -13.59 16.32 33.02
CA ARG A 344 -14.69 15.56 33.65
C ARG A 344 -16.07 15.97 33.11
N ILE A 345 -16.33 15.73 31.82
CA ILE A 345 -17.62 15.96 31.17
C ILE A 345 -18.29 14.59 30.96
N PRO A 346 -19.55 14.38 31.40
CA PRO A 346 -20.30 13.17 31.09
C PRO A 346 -20.44 12.97 29.56
N TRP A 347 -20.41 11.70 29.16
CA TRP A 347 -20.52 11.16 27.80
C TRP A 347 -21.18 12.05 26.71
N GLU A 348 -20.46 12.24 25.59
CA GLU A 348 -20.82 11.79 24.22
C GLU A 348 -20.13 12.60 23.08
N MET A 349 -19.48 13.74 23.36
CA MET A 349 -19.16 14.72 22.29
C MET A 349 -17.67 15.10 22.07
N ALA A 350 -16.71 14.21 22.36
CA ALA A 350 -15.31 14.45 22.01
C ALA A 350 -15.03 14.17 20.51
N LYS A 351 -15.28 15.15 19.63
CA LYS A 351 -14.77 15.18 18.24
C LYS A 351 -13.92 16.43 18.03
N MET A 352 -12.65 16.23 17.67
CA MET A 352 -11.72 17.29 17.31
C MET A 352 -12.04 17.79 15.88
N ASN A 353 -12.46 19.06 15.74
CA ASN A 353 -12.52 19.74 14.46
C ASN A 353 -11.31 20.67 14.34
N SER A 354 -10.54 20.53 13.26
CA SER A 354 -9.36 21.37 12.99
C SER A 354 -9.66 22.34 11.85
N LEU A 355 -9.49 23.64 12.08
CA LEU A 355 -9.73 24.70 11.09
C LEU A 355 -8.39 25.33 10.72
N GLN A 356 -8.03 25.30 9.44
CA GLN A 356 -6.71 25.72 8.96
C GLN A 356 -6.74 27.21 8.58
N LEU A 357 -6.00 28.04 9.32
CA LEU A 357 -5.84 29.48 9.08
C LEU A 357 -4.35 29.79 8.84
N GLY A 358 -3.93 29.66 7.58
CA GLY A 358 -2.54 29.88 7.18
C GLY A 358 -1.58 28.78 7.67
N THR A 359 -0.40 29.18 8.12
CA THR A 359 0.70 28.28 8.54
C THR A 359 0.65 27.86 10.02
N SER A 360 -0.42 28.20 10.76
CA SER A 360 -0.58 27.85 12.17
C SER A 360 -1.89 27.10 12.42
N TRP A 361 -1.84 26.11 13.31
CA TRP A 361 -3.01 25.39 13.81
C TRP A 361 -3.50 26.07 15.09
N VAL A 362 -4.69 26.67 15.05
CA VAL A 362 -5.33 27.22 16.24
C VAL A 362 -6.44 26.25 16.69
N PRO A 363 -6.40 25.72 17.93
CA PRO A 363 -7.45 24.82 18.43
C PRO A 363 -8.73 25.59 18.75
N CYS A 364 -9.69 25.61 17.83
CA CYS A 364 -11.01 26.18 18.05
C CYS A 364 -11.88 25.25 18.92
N LYS A 365 -12.11 25.61 20.17
CA LYS A 365 -13.05 24.91 21.06
C LYS A 365 -14.48 25.40 20.81
N CYS A 366 -15.35 24.54 20.29
CA CYS A 366 -16.79 24.80 20.18
C CYS A 366 -17.60 23.57 20.62
N HIS A 367 -18.39 23.74 21.67
CA HIS A 367 -19.51 22.90 22.10
C HIS A 367 -20.72 23.81 22.23
N PHE A 368 -21.96 23.33 22.01
CA PHE A 368 -23.12 23.68 22.84
C PHE A 368 -24.36 22.84 22.49
N CYS A 369 -24.91 22.12 23.47
CA CYS A 369 -26.22 22.41 24.06
C CYS A 369 -26.46 21.56 25.33
N THR A 370 -27.39 21.99 26.18
CA THR A 370 -27.51 21.61 27.60
C THR A 370 -28.66 20.65 27.92
N LEU A 371 -28.61 20.06 29.12
CA LEU A 371 -29.72 19.34 29.76
C LEU A 371 -29.97 19.91 31.16
N HIS A 372 -31.21 20.31 31.45
CA HIS A 372 -31.63 20.68 32.80
C HIS A 372 -32.01 19.43 33.60
N LEU A 373 -31.41 19.27 34.77
CA LEU A 373 -31.96 18.46 35.87
C LEU A 373 -32.22 19.41 37.05
N ASP A 374 -33.41 19.30 37.63
CA ASP A 374 -33.93 20.32 38.55
C ASP A 374 -33.33 20.16 39.97
N ARG A 375 -33.04 21.30 40.61
CA ARG A 375 -32.69 21.46 42.04
C ARG A 375 -31.42 20.81 42.60
N ARG A 376 -30.26 21.03 41.97
CA ARG A 376 -29.08 21.69 42.62
C ARG A 376 -27.96 22.05 41.62
N THR A 377 -28.37 22.46 40.42
CA THR A 377 -27.50 22.71 39.27
C THR A 377 -28.00 23.95 38.54
N SER A 378 -27.50 25.12 38.93
CA SER A 378 -27.68 26.35 38.14
C SER A 378 -26.61 26.38 37.05
N PHE A 379 -27.04 26.30 35.80
CA PHE A 379 -26.21 26.55 34.62
C PHE A 379 -26.65 27.88 34.00
N GLN A 380 -25.89 28.94 34.25
CA GLN A 380 -25.94 30.18 33.45
C GLN A 380 -24.92 30.07 32.32
N CYS A 381 -25.32 30.47 31.11
CA CYS A 381 -24.39 30.85 30.06
C CYS A 381 -24.43 32.37 29.92
N GLU A 382 -23.51 33.06 30.60
CA GLU A 382 -23.36 34.51 30.52
C GLU A 382 -21.93 34.87 30.09
N THR A 383 -21.85 35.77 29.10
CA THR A 383 -20.64 36.43 28.56
C THR A 383 -19.57 35.57 27.88
N PHE A 384 -19.29 35.90 26.62
CA PHE A 384 -18.05 35.51 25.93
C PHE A 384 -16.93 36.44 26.38
N GLN A 385 -15.77 35.89 26.78
CA GLN A 385 -14.57 36.67 27.01
C GLN A 385 -13.39 36.01 26.29
N ALA A 386 -13.00 36.59 25.16
CA ALA A 386 -11.76 36.26 24.46
C ALA A 386 -10.67 37.26 24.87
N SER A 387 -9.50 36.73 25.21
CA SER A 387 -8.26 37.48 25.44
C SER A 387 -7.14 36.55 24.97
N LEU A 388 -6.18 36.96 24.12
CA LEU A 388 -5.74 38.31 23.78
C LEU A 388 -5.93 38.66 22.29
N ASP A 389 -5.69 39.93 21.96
CA ASP A 389 -5.58 40.53 20.61
C ASP A 389 -6.83 40.59 19.72
N GLY A 390 -7.84 41.30 20.24
CA GLY A 390 -8.24 42.56 19.59
C GLY A 390 -9.05 42.50 18.29
N SER A 391 -9.71 41.38 17.95
CA SER A 391 -10.66 41.34 16.82
C SER A 391 -11.96 40.62 17.19
N SER A 392 -13.08 41.33 17.08
CA SER A 392 -14.41 40.88 17.53
C SER A 392 -15.21 40.20 16.41
N CYS A 393 -15.87 39.08 16.74
CA CYS A 393 -16.90 38.48 15.89
C CYS A 393 -18.23 39.24 16.07
N PRO A 394 -19.00 39.50 15.00
CA PRO A 394 -20.22 40.32 15.07
C PRO A 394 -21.39 39.61 15.77
N TYR A 395 -22.13 40.39 16.57
CA TYR A 395 -23.25 39.96 17.41
C TYR A 395 -24.59 39.95 16.64
N SER A 396 -25.60 39.23 17.14
CA SER A 396 -27.01 39.39 16.76
C SER A 396 -27.92 39.05 17.97
N PRO A 397 -28.93 39.87 18.31
CA PRO A 397 -29.73 39.70 19.53
C PRO A 397 -30.91 38.71 19.38
N PRO A 398 -31.48 38.21 20.49
CA PRO A 398 -32.60 37.27 20.47
C PRO A 398 -33.98 37.94 20.31
N LEU A 399 -34.95 37.17 19.81
CA LEU A 399 -36.37 37.55 19.71
C LEU A 399 -37.07 37.50 21.08
N SER A 400 -37.77 38.57 21.45
CA SER A 400 -38.80 38.55 22.50
C SER A 400 -40.21 38.57 21.90
N LYS A 401 -41.17 37.98 22.61
CA LYS A 401 -42.61 38.11 22.31
C LYS A 401 -43.18 39.22 23.20
N GLU A 402 -43.81 40.24 22.61
CA GLU A 402 -45.17 40.61 23.00
C GLU A 402 -45.84 41.61 22.03
N SER A 403 -47.16 41.53 22.05
CA SER A 403 -48.16 42.28 21.29
C SER A 403 -48.06 43.82 21.42
N GLN A 404 -48.05 44.56 20.29
CA GLN A 404 -49.14 45.49 19.92
C GLN A 404 -48.96 46.15 18.53
N GLN A 405 -50.02 46.05 17.71
CA GLN A 405 -50.69 47.14 16.98
C GLN A 405 -49.86 48.37 16.49
N GLY A 406 -49.77 48.60 15.16
CA GLY A 406 -49.51 49.96 14.65
C GLY A 406 -48.78 50.15 13.30
N GLN A 407 -49.57 50.36 12.24
CA GLN A 407 -49.40 51.42 11.21
C GLN A 407 -48.17 51.50 10.26
N PHE A 408 -48.50 51.40 8.97
CA PHE A 408 -47.74 51.82 7.77
C PHE A 408 -47.07 53.22 7.82
N ARG A 409 -45.84 53.33 7.28
CA ARG A 409 -45.37 54.21 6.16
C ARG A 409 -43.81 54.29 6.15
N SER A 410 -43.11 53.95 5.06
CA SER A 410 -42.69 54.80 3.90
C SER A 410 -41.91 56.07 4.34
N ASP A 411 -40.72 56.44 3.84
CA ASP A 411 -40.01 56.09 2.59
C ASP A 411 -38.50 56.48 2.63
N LEU A 412 -37.69 55.92 1.70
CA LEU A 412 -36.42 56.45 1.11
C LEU A 412 -35.22 56.81 2.04
N LEU A 413 -33.93 56.68 1.66
CA LEU A 413 -33.31 56.88 0.34
C LEU A 413 -31.98 56.08 0.13
N LEU A 414 -31.74 55.74 -1.15
CA LEU A 414 -30.62 55.00 -1.79
C LEU A 414 -29.15 55.31 -1.42
N LYS A 415 -28.30 54.26 -1.46
CA LYS A 415 -27.15 54.03 -2.40
C LYS A 415 -26.65 52.57 -2.22
N VAL A 416 -26.81 51.64 -3.19
CA VAL A 416 -25.91 51.35 -4.34
C VAL A 416 -24.51 50.92 -3.84
N GLN A 417 -23.96 49.71 -4.09
CA GLN A 417 -24.13 48.75 -5.20
C GLN A 417 -23.60 47.35 -4.80
N LEU A 418 -24.18 46.24 -5.30
CA LEU A 418 -23.44 45.00 -5.68
C LEU A 418 -24.35 44.02 -6.43
N PHE A 419 -23.89 43.53 -7.58
CA PHE A 419 -24.63 42.62 -8.47
C PHE A 419 -24.36 41.15 -8.12
N MET A 420 -25.41 40.38 -7.80
CA MET A 420 -25.43 38.91 -7.85
C MET A 420 -26.83 38.45 -8.28
N LYS A 421 -26.95 37.89 -9.49
CA LYS A 421 -28.24 37.42 -10.03
C LYS A 421 -28.65 36.07 -9.42
N ARG A 422 -29.80 36.05 -8.73
CA ARG A 422 -30.75 34.90 -8.64
C ARG A 422 -31.67 34.92 -9.90
N PRO A 423 -32.85 34.24 -9.99
CA PRO A 423 -33.41 33.02 -9.35
C PRO A 423 -33.67 31.89 -10.41
N CYS A 424 -34.10 30.65 -10.13
CA CYS A 424 -35.19 30.05 -9.31
C CYS A 424 -36.61 30.17 -9.91
N ILE A 425 -37.59 29.39 -9.38
CA ILE A 425 -39.07 29.43 -9.62
C ILE A 425 -39.51 28.74 -10.95
N GLN A 426 -40.55 27.89 -11.04
CA GLN A 426 -41.52 27.30 -10.09
C GLN A 426 -41.85 25.85 -10.61
N MET A 427 -42.73 25.00 -10.06
CA MET A 427 -43.76 25.10 -9.01
C MET A 427 -43.93 23.74 -8.28
N LEU A 428 -44.82 23.66 -7.29
CA LEU A 428 -45.41 22.43 -6.75
C LEU A 428 -46.89 22.70 -6.46
N GLN A 429 -47.79 21.75 -6.72
CA GLN A 429 -49.16 21.81 -6.20
C GLN A 429 -49.57 20.44 -5.64
N VAL A 430 -50.14 20.43 -4.44
CA VAL A 430 -50.50 19.24 -3.67
C VAL A 430 -52.01 19.16 -3.52
N SER A 431 -52.58 17.95 -3.55
CA SER A 431 -53.88 17.64 -2.94
C SER A 431 -53.95 16.17 -2.54
N LEU A 432 -54.40 15.90 -1.31
CA LEU A 432 -54.64 14.55 -0.77
C LEU A 432 -56.02 14.04 -1.20
N VAL A 433 -56.15 12.73 -1.46
CA VAL A 433 -57.36 11.93 -1.16
C VAL A 433 -56.93 10.52 -0.67
N LEU A 434 -57.76 9.91 0.17
CA LEU A 434 -57.54 8.66 0.91
C LEU A 434 -57.80 7.38 0.09
N GLY A 435 -57.31 6.23 0.57
CA GLY A 435 -57.92 4.90 0.32
C GLY A 435 -56.98 3.77 -0.15
N ALA A 436 -57.13 2.59 0.46
CA ALA A 436 -56.59 1.28 0.02
C ALA A 436 -57.80 0.30 -0.13
N PRO A 437 -57.66 -1.01 -0.48
CA PRO A 437 -56.52 -1.82 -0.95
C PRO A 437 -56.86 -2.67 -2.22
N LEU A 438 -56.08 -3.75 -2.50
CA LEU A 438 -56.32 -4.87 -3.47
C LEU A 438 -56.15 -4.54 -4.98
N SER A 439 -55.97 -5.48 -5.93
CA SER A 439 -55.19 -6.74 -6.06
C SER A 439 -55.27 -7.23 -7.54
N PHE A 440 -54.42 -8.18 -7.97
CA PHE A 440 -54.37 -8.86 -9.31
C PHE A 440 -53.86 -8.02 -10.53
N VAL A 441 -52.70 -8.32 -11.15
CA VAL A 441 -52.36 -9.43 -12.10
C VAL A 441 -53.01 -9.21 -13.49
N LYS A 442 -52.28 -8.97 -14.60
CA LYS A 442 -51.49 -9.99 -15.36
C LYS A 442 -50.68 -9.39 -16.54
N GLN A 443 -49.55 -10.04 -16.89
CA GLN A 443 -48.90 -10.16 -18.22
C GLN A 443 -48.46 -8.93 -19.06
N GLY A 444 -47.19 -8.92 -19.50
CA GLY A 444 -46.73 -8.07 -20.61
C GLY A 444 -45.21 -8.09 -20.88
N LYS A 445 -44.76 -8.97 -21.79
CA LYS A 445 -43.37 -9.13 -22.27
C LYS A 445 -42.59 -7.81 -22.49
N ILE A 446 -41.36 -7.72 -21.98
CA ILE A 446 -40.33 -6.80 -22.49
C ILE A 446 -39.28 -7.61 -23.27
N ARG A 447 -39.07 -7.29 -24.55
CA ARG A 447 -38.02 -7.87 -25.41
C ARG A 447 -37.45 -6.78 -26.32
N TRP A 448 -36.12 -6.71 -26.42
CA TRP A 448 -35.39 -5.69 -27.18
C TRP A 448 -35.37 -5.93 -28.71
N ARG A 449 -35.52 -4.84 -29.49
CA ARG A 449 -34.99 -4.51 -30.86
C ARG A 449 -35.67 -3.18 -31.29
N SER A 450 -35.00 -2.11 -31.72
CA SER A 450 -34.07 -1.88 -32.85
C SER A 450 -34.77 -1.70 -34.22
N CYS A 451 -34.68 -0.47 -34.76
CA CYS A 451 -34.74 0.05 -36.17
C CYS A 451 -35.16 1.55 -36.09
N HIS A 452 -34.61 2.59 -36.75
CA HIS A 452 -34.01 2.82 -38.09
C HIS A 452 -35.04 3.09 -39.20
N GLU A 453 -35.19 4.36 -39.67
CA GLU A 453 -35.68 4.82 -41.00
C GLU A 453 -35.55 6.39 -41.06
N LYS A 454 -34.79 7.03 -41.99
CA LYS A 454 -35.15 7.73 -43.28
C LYS A 454 -36.22 8.88 -43.18
N GLN A 455 -36.35 9.88 -44.08
CA GLN A 455 -35.77 10.14 -45.43
C GLN A 455 -35.84 11.65 -45.84
N SER A 456 -34.77 12.12 -46.53
CA SER A 456 -34.62 13.07 -47.66
C SER A 456 -35.66 14.10 -48.15
N SER A 457 -35.15 15.26 -48.61
CA SER A 457 -35.52 15.93 -49.89
C SER A 457 -34.40 16.90 -50.38
N ALA A 458 -34.16 17.03 -51.69
CA ALA A 458 -33.03 17.76 -52.34
C ALA A 458 -33.55 18.73 -53.46
N PRO A 459 -32.86 19.11 -54.58
CA PRO A 459 -31.42 19.24 -54.96
C PRO A 459 -31.05 20.54 -55.79
N LYS A 460 -29.77 20.71 -56.21
CA LYS A 460 -29.18 21.37 -57.45
C LYS A 460 -27.91 22.25 -57.16
N ILE A 461 -26.88 22.46 -58.01
CA ILE A 461 -26.23 21.76 -59.18
C ILE A 461 -24.91 22.53 -59.59
N LEU A 462 -23.87 21.88 -60.16
CA LEU A 462 -22.59 22.41 -60.81
C LEU A 462 -21.54 23.19 -59.94
N ALA A 463 -20.25 23.39 -60.28
CA ALA A 463 -19.19 22.63 -61.03
C ALA A 463 -17.80 23.37 -61.02
N LEU A 464 -16.66 22.66 -61.19
CA LEU A 464 -15.28 23.14 -61.60
C LEU A 464 -14.55 24.13 -60.62
N SER A 465 -13.23 24.41 -60.61
CA SER A 465 -11.96 23.81 -61.12
C SER A 465 -10.72 24.51 -60.45
N GLU A 466 -9.50 23.95 -60.54
CA GLU A 466 -8.16 24.59 -60.27
C GLU A 466 -7.86 25.06 -58.81
N GLY A 467 -6.63 25.36 -58.34
CA GLY A 467 -5.28 25.18 -58.89
C GLY A 467 -4.16 25.88 -58.05
N GLN A 468 -2.95 25.31 -58.06
CA GLN A 468 -1.62 25.89 -57.67
C GLN A 468 -1.19 26.14 -56.20
N LYS A 469 0.14 26.27 -56.03
CA LYS A 469 1.01 26.31 -54.83
C LYS A 469 1.84 27.62 -54.78
N TYR A 470 2.74 27.72 -53.79
CA TYR A 470 3.93 28.61 -53.67
C TYR A 470 3.69 29.97 -52.98
N LEU A 471 4.67 30.66 -52.36
CA LEU A 471 6.14 30.46 -52.24
C LEU A 471 6.71 31.08 -50.94
N LEU A 472 7.95 30.73 -50.60
CA LEU A 472 8.82 31.37 -49.59
C LEU A 472 9.42 32.71 -50.07
N ALA A 473 9.84 33.59 -49.15
CA ALA A 473 10.97 34.52 -49.37
C ALA A 473 11.62 35.00 -48.05
N ARG A 474 12.95 34.90 -47.96
CA ARG A 474 13.83 35.80 -47.18
C ARG A 474 14.45 36.82 -48.17
N PRO A 475 15.03 37.92 -47.66
CA PRO A 475 16.42 38.24 -48.06
C PRO A 475 17.32 38.72 -46.89
N GLU A 476 18.63 38.72 -47.13
CA GLU A 476 19.72 39.25 -46.28
C GLU A 476 20.23 40.62 -46.84
N PRO A 477 21.48 41.09 -46.63
CA PRO A 477 22.31 41.25 -45.42
C PRO A 477 22.77 42.72 -45.22
N GLY A 478 23.53 43.04 -44.16
CA GLY A 478 24.26 44.33 -44.07
C GLY A 478 24.93 44.66 -42.73
N THR A 479 26.24 44.93 -42.74
CA THR A 479 27.10 45.35 -41.61
C THR A 479 27.15 46.87 -41.40
N TYR A 480 27.42 47.36 -40.18
CA TYR A 480 28.61 48.18 -39.81
C TYR A 480 28.52 48.82 -38.41
N VAL A 481 29.70 48.94 -37.77
CA VAL A 481 30.04 49.56 -36.46
C VAL A 481 29.55 48.82 -35.22
#